data_AF-A0AAW7K9V1-F1
#
_entry.id   AF-A0AAW7K9V1-F1
#
_cell.length_a   1.000
_cell.length_b   1.000
_cell.length_c   1.000
_cell.angle_alpha   90.00
_cell.angle_beta   90.00
_cell.angle_gamma   90.00
#
_symmetry.space_group_name_H-M   'P 1'
#
loop_
_entity.id
_entity.type
_entity.pdbx_description
1 polymer ?
#
loop_
_entity_poly.entity_id
_entity_poly.type
_entity_poly.pdbx_seq_one_letter_code
_entity_poly.pdbx_strand_id
1 'polypeptide(L)' 'MEGCLVLIPDSDETNSLKQQYQRQRQQISEIKLRMREMLAEYNAG' A
#
# COMPACT_ATOMS: atom_id res chain seq x y z
N MET A 1 3.98 -16.07 -2.12
CA MET A 1 5.04 -15.17 -2.64
C MET A 1 5.91 -14.79 -1.47
N GLU A 2 7.18 -15.21 -1.50
CA GLU A 2 8.17 -14.87 -0.47
C GLU A 2 8.32 -13.35 -0.39
N GLY A 3 7.91 -12.77 0.73
CA GLY A 3 8.16 -11.37 1.02
C GLY A 3 9.65 -11.18 1.24
N CYS A 4 10.29 -10.35 0.42
CA CYS A 4 11.68 -9.96 0.62
C CYS A 4 11.83 -9.27 1.99
N LEU A 5 12.59 -9.90 2.90
CA LEU A 5 12.96 -9.32 4.18
C LEU A 5 14.10 -8.34 3.95
N VAL A 6 13.77 -7.06 3.75
CA VAL A 6 14.78 -5.99 3.64
C VAL A 6 15.14 -5.56 5.06
N LEU A 7 16.39 -5.82 5.46
CA LEU A 7 16.98 -5.26 6.67
C LEU A 7 17.23 -3.77 6.43
N ILE A 8 16.34 -2.95 6.97
CA ILE A 8 16.48 -1.50 6.94
C ILE A 8 17.24 -1.13 8.23
N PRO A 9 18.46 -0.56 8.15
CA PRO A 9 19.20 -0.13 9.34
C PRO A 9 18.39 0.94 10.08
N ASP A 10 18.46 1.01 11.42
CA ASP A 10 17.73 2.02 12.23
C ASP A 10 18.41 3.40 12.15
N SER A 11 18.36 4.04 10.98
CA SER A 11 18.70 5.46 10.81
C SER A 11 17.44 6.32 10.73
N ASP A 12 17.54 7.63 10.93
CA ASP A 12 16.36 8.52 10.83
C ASP A 12 15.82 8.58 9.38
N GLU A 13 16.70 8.50 8.40
CA GLU A 13 16.38 8.48 6.96
C GLU A 13 15.60 7.23 6.56
N THR A 14 15.94 6.10 7.14
CA THR A 14 15.27 4.83 6.89
C THR A 14 13.93 4.73 7.61
N ASN A 15 13.83 5.28 8.82
CA ASN A 15 12.57 5.39 9.55
C ASN A 15 11.57 6.30 8.83
N SER A 16 12.02 7.45 8.34
CA SER A 16 11.18 8.35 7.54
C SER A 16 10.75 7.70 6.21
N LEU A 17 11.65 6.98 5.54
CA LEU A 17 11.34 6.22 4.33
C LEU A 17 10.30 5.12 4.58
N LYS A 18 10.42 4.36 5.68
CA LYS A 18 9.45 3.34 6.09
C LYS A 18 8.06 3.93 6.34
N GLN A 19 7.98 5.06 7.03
CA GLN A 19 6.71 5.76 7.24
C GLN A 19 6.11 6.29 5.93
N GLN A 20 6.94 6.78 5.01
CA GLN A 20 6.48 7.18 3.68
C GLN A 20 5.91 6.00 2.89
N TYR A 21 6.59 4.85 2.87
CA TYR A 21 6.08 3.64 2.22
C TYR A 21 4.80 3.12 2.87
N GLN A 22 4.67 3.19 4.19
CA GLN A 22 3.44 2.81 4.89
C GLN A 22 2.25 3.68 4.46
N ARG A 23 2.44 5.01 4.40
CA ARG A 23 1.40 5.94 3.92
C ARG A 23 1.04 5.66 2.46
N GLN A 24 2.02 5.45 1.60
CA GLN A 24 1.78 5.13 0.18
C GLN A 24 1.01 3.81 0.03
N ARG A 25 1.35 2.79 0.83
CA ARG A 25 0.61 1.51 0.83
C ARG A 25 -0.84 1.67 1.26
N GLN A 26 -1.12 2.52 2.24
CA GLN A 26 -2.50 2.82 2.67
C GLN A 26 -3.28 3.49 1.54
N GLN A 27 -2.72 4.51 0.90
CA GLN A 27 -3.35 5.19 -0.24
C GLN A 27 -3.66 4.23 -1.40
N ILE A 28 -2.69 3.37 -1.76
CA ILE A 28 -2.89 2.36 -2.81
C ILE A 28 -3.99 1.36 -2.42
N SER A 29 -4.07 0.99 -1.15
CA SER A 29 -5.09 0.05 -0.67
C SER A 29 -6.49 0.66 -0.76
N GLU A 30 -6.63 1.94 -0.43
CA GLU A 30 -7.88 2.69 -0.58
C GLU A 30 -8.30 2.78 -2.06
N ILE A 31 -7.38 3.12 -2.96
CA ILE A 31 -7.65 3.15 -4.40
C ILE A 31 -8.13 1.79 -4.89
N LYS A 32 -7.44 0.70 -4.51
CA LYS A 32 -7.83 -0.66 -4.90
C LYS A 32 -9.21 -1.05 -4.39
N LEU A 33 -9.59 -0.60 -3.20
CA LEU A 33 -10.92 -0.85 -2.65
C LEU A 33 -11.99 -0.13 -3.50
N ARG A 34 -11.81 1.17 -3.74
CA ARG A 34 -12.74 1.97 -4.56
C ARG A 34 -12.87 1.42 -5.98
N MET A 35 -11.78 0.96 -6.59
CA MET A 35 -11.83 0.32 -7.91
C MET A 35 -12.65 -0.96 -7.89
N ARG A 36 -12.57 -1.78 -6.84
CA ARG A 36 -13.38 -3.00 -6.72
C ARG A 36 -14.86 -2.68 -6.55
N GLU A 37 -15.20 -1.68 -5.74
CA GLU A 37 -16.58 -1.23 -5.55
C GLU A 37 -17.16 -0.71 -6.87
N MET A 38 -16.43 0.16 -7.58
CA MET A 38 -16.84 0.67 -8.89
C MET A 38 -17.05 -0.45 -9.92
N LEU A 39 -16.16 -1.45 -9.96
CA LEU A 39 -16.32 -2.60 -10.86
C LEU A 39 -17.50 -3.49 -10.45
N ALA A 40 -17.76 -3.64 -9.15
CA ALA A 40 -18.91 -4.38 -8.66
C ALA A 40 -20.23 -3.69 -9.03
N GLU A 41 -20.29 -2.35 -8.90
CA GLU A 41 -21.43 -1.54 -9.34
C GLU A 41 -21.66 -1.66 -10.85
N TYR A 42 -20.60 -1.57 -11.65
CA TYR A 42 -20.69 -1.72 -13.11
C TYR A 42 -21.23 -3.10 -13.53
N ASN A 43 -20.82 -4.18 -12.87
CA ASN A 43 -21.26 -5.54 -13.19
C ASN A 43 -22.66 -5.89 -12.65
N ALA A 44 -23.21 -5.09 -11.74
CA ALA A 44 -24.52 -5.32 -11.14
C ALA A 44 -25.68 -4.72 -11.95
N GLY A 45 -25.37 -3.88 -12.95
CA GLY A 45 -26.31 -3.37 -13.97
C GLY A 45 -26.25 -4.16 -15.26
#